data_AF-A0A9E0EBG3-F1
#
_entry.id   AF-A0A9E0EBG3-F1
#
_cell.length_a   1.000
_cell.length_b   1.000
_cell.length_c   1.000
_cell.angle_alpha   90.00
_cell.angle_beta   90.00
_cell.angle_gamma   90.00
#
_symmetry.space_group_name_H-M   'P 1'
#
loop_
_entity.id
_entity.type
_entity.pdbx_description
1 polymer ?
#
loop_
_entity_poly.entity_id
_entity_poly.type
_entity_poly.pdbx_seq_one_letter_code
_entity_poly.pdbx_strand_id
1 'polypeptide(L)'
;MEPTNDDDLRRPDPALIKLIVRAYQARRALNATPSIQAAAVQLGLTARYFAVLLRLAFLAPDINAAIMDGKQPVALTRQRLARVGNLPLDWAEQRALLGFAQP
;
A
#
# COMPACT_ATOMS: atom_id res chain seq x y z
N MET A 1 15.40 21.77 -28.43
CA MET A 1 15.60 21.44 -27.01
C MET A 1 14.31 21.81 -26.31
N GLU A 2 13.47 20.82 -26.02
CA GLU A 2 12.41 20.92 -25.01
C GLU A 2 12.37 19.55 -24.33
N PRO A 3 12.72 19.42 -23.04
CA PRO A 3 12.33 18.25 -22.30
C PRO A 3 10.82 18.34 -22.11
N THR A 4 10.08 17.45 -22.76
CA THR A 4 8.67 17.21 -22.45
C THR A 4 8.60 16.89 -20.96
N ASN A 5 7.98 17.78 -20.18
CA ASN A 5 7.58 17.49 -18.81
C ASN A 5 6.56 16.35 -18.85
N ASP A 6 7.02 15.11 -18.89
CA ASP A 6 6.21 13.88 -18.67
C ASP A 6 5.69 13.78 -17.21
N ASP A 7 5.89 14.82 -16.41
CA ASP A 7 5.36 14.97 -15.06
C ASP A 7 3.88 15.40 -15.02
N ASP A 8 3.30 15.86 -16.14
CA ASP A 8 2.06 16.64 -16.11
C ASP A 8 0.74 15.86 -16.06
N LEU A 9 0.73 14.53 -16.04
CA LEU A 9 -0.51 13.75 -15.79
C LEU A 9 -0.24 12.45 -15.02
N ARG A 10 0.42 12.51 -13.86
CA ARG A 10 0.43 11.36 -12.93
C ARG A 10 -0.97 11.16 -12.34
N ARG A 11 -1.85 10.51 -13.11
CA ARG A 11 -3.16 10.10 -12.63
C ARG A 11 -2.98 9.05 -11.54
N PRO A 12 -3.74 9.13 -10.43
CA PRO A 12 -3.67 8.13 -9.37
C PRO A 12 -3.91 6.73 -9.95
N ASP A 13 -3.04 5.76 -9.61
CA ASP A 13 -3.18 4.38 -10.09
C ASP A 13 -4.38 3.72 -9.36
N PRO A 14 -5.50 3.44 -10.05
CA PRO A 14 -6.69 2.90 -9.41
C PRO A 14 -6.46 1.52 -8.80
N ALA A 15 -5.50 0.75 -9.34
CA ALA A 15 -5.16 -0.56 -8.81
C ALA A 15 -4.38 -0.46 -7.50
N LEU A 16 -3.50 0.55 -7.37
CA LEU A 16 -2.82 0.88 -6.12
C LEU A 16 -3.80 1.40 -5.07
N ILE A 17 -4.66 2.36 -5.44
CA ILE A 17 -5.70 2.88 -4.54
C ILE A 17 -6.57 1.75 -4.01
N LYS A 18 -7.06 0.88 -4.91
CA LYS A 18 -7.88 -0.28 -4.51
C LYS A 18 -7.12 -1.22 -3.56
N LEU A 19 -5.81 -1.38 -3.72
CA LEU A 19 -4.99 -2.18 -2.81
C LEU A 19 -4.94 -1.54 -1.42
N ILE A 20 -4.73 -0.23 -1.32
CA ILE A 20 -4.73 0.50 -0.05
C ILE A 20 -6.10 0.43 0.62
N VAL A 21 -7.19 0.68 -0.11
CA VAL A 21 -8.56 0.55 0.41
C VAL A 21 -8.80 -0.84 1.00
N ARG A 22 -8.37 -1.90 0.30
CA ARG A 22 -8.46 -3.29 0.80
C ARG A 22 -7.62 -3.51 2.06
N ALA A 23 -6.44 -2.90 2.15
CA ALA A 23 -5.61 -2.96 3.36
C ALA A 23 -6.34 -2.36 4.58
N TYR A 24 -6.97 -1.20 4.42
CA TYR A 24 -7.78 -0.60 5.47
C TYR A 24 -9.01 -1.46 5.84
N GLN A 25 -9.67 -2.08 4.86
CA GLN A 25 -10.76 -3.03 5.12
C GLN A 25 -10.27 -4.24 5.93
N ALA A 26 -9.09 -4.79 5.60
CA ALA A 26 -8.49 -5.89 6.36
C ALA A 26 -8.20 -5.49 7.81
N ARG A 27 -7.65 -4.29 8.04
CA ARG A 27 -7.42 -3.76 9.40
C ARG A 27 -8.72 -3.60 10.17
N ARG A 28 -9.79 -3.08 9.53
CA ARG A 28 -11.11 -2.95 10.16
C ARG A 28 -11.71 -4.32 10.49
N ALA A 29 -11.58 -5.30 9.61
CA ALA A 29 -12.07 -6.66 9.85
C ALA A 29 -11.32 -7.32 11.02
N LEU A 30 -9.99 -7.15 11.11
CA LEU A 30 -9.22 -7.64 12.25
C LEU A 30 -9.71 -7.04 13.58
N ASN A 31 -10.01 -5.73 13.60
CA ASN A 31 -10.53 -5.08 14.81
C ASN A 31 -11.96 -5.52 15.18
N ALA A 32 -12.70 -6.07 14.23
CA ALA A 32 -14.09 -6.52 14.40
C ALA A 32 -14.21 -8.02 14.64
N THR A 33 -13.11 -8.77 14.64
CA THR A 33 -13.11 -10.23 14.75
C THR A 33 -12.06 -10.74 15.75
N PRO A 34 -12.23 -11.95 16.29
CA PRO A 34 -11.33 -12.46 17.32
C PRO A 34 -9.99 -12.98 16.78
N SER A 35 -9.81 -13.12 15.46
CA SER A 35 -8.59 -13.68 14.89
C SER A 35 -8.37 -13.30 13.41
N ILE A 36 -7.13 -13.46 12.95
CA ILE A 36 -6.75 -13.27 11.53
C ILE A 36 -7.57 -14.21 10.62
N GLN A 37 -7.78 -15.46 11.03
CA GLN A 37 -8.55 -16.44 10.27
C GLN A 37 -10.02 -15.99 10.14
N ALA A 38 -10.62 -15.52 11.23
CA ALA A 38 -12.00 -15.02 11.21
C ALA A 38 -12.12 -13.77 10.31
N ALA A 39 -11.19 -12.83 10.40
CA ALA A 39 -11.14 -11.64 9.55
C ALA A 39 -10.98 -12.00 8.07
N ALA A 40 -10.12 -12.96 7.74
CA ALA A 40 -9.91 -13.43 6.39
C ALA A 40 -11.18 -14.07 5.80
N VAL A 41 -11.85 -14.93 6.57
CA VAL A 41 -13.13 -15.55 6.18
C VAL A 41 -14.21 -14.49 5.98
N GLN A 42 -14.33 -13.50 6.88
CA GLN A 42 -15.31 -12.42 6.75
C GLN A 42 -15.15 -11.63 5.44
N LEU A 43 -13.91 -11.45 4.97
CA LEU A 43 -13.62 -10.74 3.71
C LEU A 43 -13.55 -11.66 2.48
N GLY A 44 -13.79 -12.97 2.64
CA GLY A 44 -13.69 -13.95 1.55
C GLY A 44 -12.26 -14.12 1.02
N LEU A 45 -11.25 -13.94 1.87
CA LEU A 45 -9.84 -13.97 1.51
C LEU A 45 -9.13 -15.19 2.12
N THR A 46 -8.03 -15.61 1.49
CA THR A 46 -7.10 -16.55 2.12
C THR A 46 -6.31 -15.86 3.24
N ALA A 47 -5.91 -16.60 4.27
CA ALA A 47 -5.08 -16.07 5.35
C ALA A 47 -3.77 -15.43 4.83
N ARG A 48 -3.16 -16.04 3.80
CA ARG A 48 -1.96 -15.51 3.14
C ARG A 48 -2.21 -14.14 2.52
N TYR A 49 -3.29 -13.98 1.75
CA TYR A 49 -3.58 -12.69 1.11
C TYR A 49 -4.04 -11.65 2.14
N PHE A 50 -4.77 -12.07 3.17
CA PHE A 50 -5.13 -11.20 4.28
C PHE A 50 -3.88 -10.65 5.00
N ALA A 51 -2.88 -11.49 5.27
CA ALA A 51 -1.62 -11.05 5.88
C ALA A 51 -0.88 -10.01 5.02
N VAL A 52 -0.90 -10.14 3.68
CA VAL A 52 -0.38 -9.12 2.76
C VAL A 52 -1.13 -7.81 2.93
N LEU A 53 -2.46 -7.83 2.94
CA LEU A 53 -3.26 -6.62 3.13
C LEU A 53 -3.04 -5.98 4.50
N LEU A 54 -2.96 -6.78 5.56
CA LEU A 54 -2.73 -6.29 6.90
C LEU A 54 -1.39 -5.56 7.01
N ARG A 55 -0.32 -6.13 6.45
CA ARG A 55 1.00 -5.49 6.38
C ARG A 55 0.94 -4.13 5.69
N LEU A 56 0.20 -4.03 4.58
CA LEU A 56 0.03 -2.77 3.85
C LEU A 56 -0.83 -1.75 4.61
N ALA A 57 -1.65 -2.18 5.56
CA ALA A 57 -2.48 -1.28 6.37
C ALA A 57 -1.67 -0.48 7.42
N PHE A 58 -0.38 -0.83 7.58
CA PHE A 58 0.60 -0.18 8.45
C PHE A 58 1.67 0.60 7.68
N LEU A 59 1.41 0.92 6.41
CA LEU A 59 2.24 1.87 5.66
C LEU A 59 2.26 3.24 6.34
N ALA A 60 3.41 3.92 6.22
CA ALA A 60 3.57 5.29 6.66
C ALA A 60 2.44 6.18 6.09
N PRO A 61 1.84 7.08 6.88
CA PRO A 61 0.67 7.85 6.46
C PRO A 61 0.89 8.69 5.19
N ASP A 62 2.08 9.26 5.03
CA ASP A 62 2.49 10.05 3.87
C ASP A 62 2.64 9.21 2.59
N ILE A 63 3.03 7.93 2.71
CA ILE A 63 3.05 6.99 1.58
C ILE A 63 1.62 6.72 1.10
N ASN A 64 0.68 6.53 2.02
CA ASN A 64 -0.73 6.36 1.67
C ASN A 64 -1.27 7.63 0.98
N ALA A 65 -0.97 8.81 1.52
CA ALA A 65 -1.38 10.08 0.93
C ALA A 65 -0.82 10.25 -0.48
N ALA A 66 0.48 9.97 -0.68
CA ALA A 66 1.12 10.05 -2.00
C ALA A 66 0.49 9.07 -3.01
N ILE A 67 0.12 7.86 -2.60
CA ILE A 67 -0.59 6.91 -3.48
C ILE A 67 -1.97 7.44 -3.88
N MET A 68 -2.72 8.03 -2.94
CA MET A 68 -4.04 8.61 -3.21
C MET A 68 -3.95 9.83 -4.13
N ASP A 69 -2.89 10.62 -3.99
CA ASP A 69 -2.62 11.81 -4.80
C ASP A 69 -2.00 11.49 -6.18
N GLY A 70 -1.61 10.24 -6.45
CA GLY A 70 -0.86 9.89 -7.66
C GLY A 70 0.61 10.35 -7.65
N LYS A 71 1.13 10.75 -6.48
CA LYS A 71 2.50 11.26 -6.26
C LYS A 71 3.48 10.17 -5.82
N GLN A 72 3.06 8.90 -5.81
CA GLN A 72 3.97 7.80 -5.50
C GLN A 72 5.12 7.70 -6.52
N PRO A 73 6.28 7.15 -6.12
CA PRO A 73 7.37 6.87 -7.06
C PRO A 73 6.89 6.02 -8.24
N VAL A 74 7.33 6.32 -9.47
CA VAL A 74 6.89 5.59 -10.68
C VAL A 74 7.17 4.09 -10.61
N ALA A 75 8.25 3.71 -9.92
CA ALA A 75 8.62 2.32 -9.73
C ALA A 75 7.76 1.60 -8.67
N LEU A 76 6.89 2.30 -7.94
CA LEU A 76 5.96 1.72 -6.97
C LEU A 76 4.65 1.33 -7.65
N THR A 77 4.59 0.08 -8.11
CA THR A 77 3.37 -0.50 -8.68
C THR A 77 2.61 -1.34 -7.65
N ARG A 78 1.33 -1.62 -7.92
CA ARG A 78 0.53 -2.58 -7.12
C ARG A 78 1.26 -3.91 -6.92
N GLN A 79 1.88 -4.42 -7.98
CA GLN A 79 2.59 -5.70 -7.95
C GLN A 79 3.84 -5.62 -7.06
N ARG A 80 4.63 -4.55 -7.19
CA ARG A 80 5.80 -4.33 -6.32
C ARG A 80 5.37 -4.26 -4.86
N LEU A 81 4.38 -3.43 -4.55
CA LEU A 81 3.92 -3.22 -3.18
C LEU A 81 3.36 -4.52 -2.54
N ALA A 82 2.58 -5.29 -3.30
CA ALA A 82 2.05 -6.57 -2.83
C ALA A 82 3.14 -7.64 -2.62
N ARG A 83 4.24 -7.58 -3.39
CA ARG A 83 5.36 -8.55 -3.32
C ARG A 83 6.40 -8.24 -2.24
N VAL A 84 6.35 -7.06 -1.60
CA VAL A 84 7.25 -6.74 -0.47
C VAL A 84 7.01 -7.77 0.65
N GLY A 85 7.87 -8.78 0.79
CA GLY A 85 7.66 -9.85 1.78
C GLY A 85 7.85 -9.37 3.21
N ASN A 86 8.87 -8.53 3.42
CA ASN A 86 9.23 -7.95 4.70
C ASN A 86 9.12 -6.42 4.59
N LEU A 87 7.99 -5.87 5.02
CA LEU A 87 7.83 -4.41 5.12
C LEU A 87 8.30 -4.00 6.51
N PRO A 88 9.32 -3.14 6.63
CA PRO A 88 9.79 -2.65 7.91
C PRO A 88 8.68 -2.02 8.74
N LEU A 89 8.78 -2.14 10.07
CA LEU A 89 7.89 -1.40 10.98
C LEU A 89 8.32 0.08 11.08
N ASP A 90 9.61 0.35 10.94
CA ASP A 90 10.13 1.71 10.90
C ASP A 90 9.72 2.43 9.60
N TRP A 91 9.13 3.62 9.73
CA TRP A 91 8.63 4.37 8.57
C TRP A 91 9.74 4.98 7.71
N ALA A 92 10.90 5.31 8.27
CA ALA A 92 12.03 5.79 7.48
C ALA A 92 12.57 4.67 6.58
N GLU A 93 12.64 3.45 7.10
CA GLU A 93 12.98 2.25 6.32
C GLU A 93 11.92 1.92 5.27
N GLN A 94 10.63 2.06 5.58
CA GLN A 94 9.57 1.90 4.57
C GLN A 94 9.72 2.87 3.40
N ARG A 95 9.98 4.16 3.69
CA ARG A 95 10.18 5.18 2.66
C ARG A 95 11.37 4.82 1.76
N ALA A 96 12.51 4.48 2.35
CA ALA A 96 13.70 4.07 1.62
C ALA A 96 13.43 2.85 0.73
N LEU A 97 12.78 1.81 1.27
CA LEU A 97 12.46 0.59 0.52
C LEU A 97 11.50 0.84 -0.66
N LEU A 98 10.55 1.74 -0.48
CA LEU A 98 9.51 2.04 -1.46
C LEU A 98 9.90 3.17 -2.42
N GLY A 99 11.08 3.76 -2.25
CA GLY A 99 11.64 4.79 -3.13
C GLY A 99 11.10 6.19 -2.88
N PHE A 100 10.58 6.46 -1.68
CA PHE A 100 10.22 7.80 -1.25
C PHE A 100 11.46 8.54 -0.75
N ALA A 101 11.57 9.83 -1.08
CA ALA A 101 12.55 10.69 -0.43
C ALA A 101 12.30 10.69 1.07
N GLN A 102 13.35 10.50 1.87
CA GLN A 102 13.25 10.72 3.30
C GLN A 102 13.12 12.24 3.55
N PRO A 103 12.31 12.64 4.55
CA PRO A 103 12.23 14.04 4.95
C PRO A 103 13.56 14.56 5.51
#